data_AF-R5YH00-F1
#
_entry.id   AF-R5YH00-F1
#
_cell.length_a   1.000
_cell.length_b   1.000
_cell.length_c   1.000
_cell.angle_alpha   90.00
_cell.angle_beta   90.00
_cell.angle_gamma   90.00
#
_symmetry.space_group_name_H-M   'P 1'
#
loop_
_entity.id
_entity.type
_entity.pdbx_description
1 polymer ?
#
loop_
_entity_poly.entity_id
_entity_poly.type
_entity_poly.pdbx_seq_one_letter_code
_entity_poly.pdbx_strand_id
1 'polypeptide(L)'
;MKLIDASPIGINVRSTVATYANVHDELRKVYAKTTEAKNLKHKAGDFSYNTGKLKCPVCDGTGQISLDVQFLPDVDVPCQATDRVRPHAI
;
A
#
# COMPACT_ATOMS: atom_id res chain seq x y z
N MET A 1 15.62 -11.44 26.52
CA MET A 1 16.46 -11.22 25.32
C MET A 1 15.56 -11.41 24.11
N LYS A 2 15.18 -10.31 23.43
CA LYS A 2 14.31 -10.38 22.26
C LYS A 2 15.19 -10.84 21.10
N LEU A 3 15.19 -12.13 20.82
CA LEU A 3 15.91 -12.72 19.70
C LEU A 3 15.34 -12.09 18.42
N ILE A 4 16.21 -11.43 17.66
CA ILE A 4 15.87 -10.90 16.34
C ILE A 4 16.06 -12.07 15.38
N ASP A 5 14.96 -12.51 14.79
CA ASP A 5 14.84 -13.66 13.91
C ASP A 5 14.67 -13.15 12.45
N ALA A 6 15.25 -13.87 11.49
CA ALA A 6 15.15 -13.59 10.06
C ALA A 6 13.96 -14.29 9.38
N SER A 7 13.08 -14.95 10.15
CA SER A 7 11.82 -15.48 9.64
C SER A 7 11.07 -14.40 8.85
N PRO A 8 10.48 -14.75 7.69
CA PRO A 8 9.77 -13.79 6.86
C PRO A 8 8.72 -13.02 7.66
N ILE A 9 8.76 -11.69 7.57
CA ILE A 9 7.84 -10.76 8.27
C ILE A 9 6.37 -11.01 7.86
N GLY A 10 6.16 -11.58 6.68
CA GLY A 10 4.91 -12.16 6.22
C GLY A 10 5.05 -12.79 4.84
N ILE A 11 4.13 -13.72 4.52
CA ILE A 11 4.10 -14.43 3.23
C ILE A 11 3.40 -13.58 2.15
N ASN A 12 2.68 -12.52 2.57
CA ASN A 12 1.84 -11.71 1.70
C ASN A 12 2.50 -10.36 1.39
N VAL A 13 2.40 -9.90 0.14
CA VAL A 13 2.81 -8.57 -0.35
C VAL A 13 2.28 -7.38 0.47
N ARG A 14 1.24 -7.57 1.29
CA ARG A 14 0.71 -6.55 2.21
C ARG A 14 1.48 -6.42 3.52
N SER A 15 2.32 -7.39 3.86
CA SER A 15 3.17 -7.38 5.07
C SER A 15 4.46 -6.62 4.80
N THR A 16 4.37 -5.29 4.82
CA THR A 16 5.55 -4.44 4.64
C THR A 16 6.16 -4.02 5.97
N VAL A 17 7.43 -3.63 5.94
CA VAL A 17 8.15 -3.09 7.12
C VAL A 17 7.42 -1.89 7.72
N ALA A 18 6.81 -1.05 6.89
CA ALA A 18 6.11 0.14 7.33
C ALA A 18 4.75 -0.17 7.99
N THR A 19 4.10 -1.28 7.64
CA THR A 19 2.92 -1.80 8.35
C THR A 19 3.30 -2.30 9.74
N TYR A 20 4.44 -2.98 9.86
CA TYR A 20 4.91 -3.51 11.15
C TYR A 20 5.38 -2.40 12.10
N ALA A 21 5.94 -1.32 11.55
CA ALA A 21 6.39 -0.15 12.31
C ALA A 21 5.29 0.90 12.56
N ASN A 22 4.04 0.66 12.11
CA ASN A 22 2.93 1.62 12.13
C ASN A 22 3.26 3.00 11.51
N VAL A 23 4.24 3.06 10.62
CA VAL A 23 4.69 4.30 10.00
C VAL A 23 3.61 4.88 9.08
N HIS A 24 2.82 4.00 8.45
CA HIS A 24 1.71 4.40 7.57
C HIS A 24 0.65 5.24 8.29
N ASP A 25 0.40 5.01 9.58
CA ASP A 25 -0.63 5.76 10.31
C ASP A 25 -0.27 7.23 10.46
N GLU A 26 0.99 7.51 10.80
CA GLU A 26 1.49 8.88 10.92
C GLU A 26 1.60 9.55 9.54
N LEU A 27 2.06 8.82 8.51
CA LEU A 27 2.09 9.34 7.15
C LEU A 27 0.69 9.73 6.67
N ARG A 28 -0.33 8.87 6.85
CA ARG A 28 -1.72 9.19 6.46
C ARG A 28 -2.25 10.44 7.16
N LYS A 29 -1.90 10.66 8.44
CA LYS A 29 -2.26 11.90 9.17
C LYS A 29 -1.56 13.13 8.58
N VAL A 30 -0.30 13.02 8.20
CA VAL A 30 0.45 14.12 7.57
C VAL A 30 -0.13 14.45 6.20
N TYR A 31 -0.40 13.45 5.36
CA TYR A 31 -0.99 13.64 4.04
C TYR A 31 -2.38 14.28 4.09
N ALA A 32 -3.21 13.88 5.06
CA ALA A 32 -4.53 14.49 5.26
C ALA A 32 -4.48 15.96 5.70
N LYS A 33 -3.33 16.46 6.17
CA LYS A 33 -3.16 17.88 6.55
C LYS A 33 -2.80 18.78 5.37
N THR A 34 -2.42 18.22 4.22
CA THR A 34 -2.06 18.99 3.02
C THR A 34 -3.24 19.81 2.49
N THR A 35 -2.94 20.93 1.83
CA THR A 35 -3.96 21.82 1.27
C THR A 35 -4.81 21.13 0.21
N GLU A 36 -4.19 20.30 -0.63
CA GLU A 36 -4.89 19.51 -1.65
C GLU A 36 -5.87 18.50 -1.04
N ALA A 37 -5.44 17.76 -0.01
CA ALA A 37 -6.31 16.82 0.70
C ALA A 37 -7.52 17.52 1.33
N LYS A 38 -7.31 18.71 1.92
CA LYS A 38 -8.40 19.51 2.51
C LYS A 38 -9.39 20.02 1.46
N ASN A 39 -8.88 20.51 0.32
CA ASN A 39 -9.72 20.99 -0.78
C ASN A 39 -10.59 19.86 -1.36
N LEU A 40 -10.03 18.66 -1.45
CA LEU A 40 -10.72 17.46 -1.92
C LEU A 40 -11.51 16.71 -0.83
N LYS A 41 -11.53 17.23 0.41
CA LYS A 41 -12.18 16.65 1.59
C LYS A 41 -11.72 15.22 1.93
N HIS A 42 -10.46 14.89 1.61
CA HIS A 42 -9.84 13.62 1.96
C HIS A 42 -9.47 13.57 3.45
N LYS A 43 -9.76 12.43 4.07
CA LYS A 43 -9.40 12.10 5.45
C LYS A 43 -8.23 11.12 5.47
N ALA A 44 -7.55 10.99 6.61
CA ALA A 44 -6.45 10.03 6.77
C ALA A 44 -6.85 8.57 6.44
N GLY A 45 -8.13 8.21 6.61
CA GLY A 45 -8.66 6.91 6.19
C GLY A 45 -8.68 6.70 4.68
N ASP A 46 -8.88 7.76 3.89
CA ASP A 46 -8.96 7.66 2.43
C ASP A 46 -7.62 7.30 1.80
N PHE A 47 -6.52 7.64 2.47
CA PHE A 47 -5.15 7.32 2.07
C PHE A 47 -4.70 5.91 2.46
N SER A 48 -5.53 5.07 3.10
CA SER A 48 -5.13 3.69 3.44
C SER A 48 -5.07 2.80 2.20
N TYR A 49 -3.95 2.14 1.92
CA TYR A 49 -3.90 1.20 0.78
C TYR A 49 -4.75 -0.07 1.02
N ASN A 50 -4.97 -0.44 2.29
CA ASN A 50 -5.80 -1.60 2.64
C ASN A 50 -7.30 -1.31 2.48
N THR A 51 -7.75 -0.17 3.01
CA THR A 51 -9.18 0.13 3.22
C THR A 51 -9.61 1.50 2.71
N GLY A 52 -8.68 2.32 2.24
CA GLY A 52 -8.92 3.68 1.81
C GLY A 52 -9.52 3.76 0.42
N LYS A 53 -10.19 4.88 0.15
CA LYS A 53 -10.87 5.14 -1.13
C LYS A 53 -9.90 5.49 -2.26
N LEU A 54 -8.67 5.92 -1.93
CA LEU A 54 -7.63 6.27 -2.89
C LEU A 54 -6.78 5.06 -3.32
N LYS A 55 -7.11 3.85 -2.84
CA LYS A 55 -6.41 2.64 -3.28
C LYS A 55 -6.70 2.36 -4.75
N CYS A 56 -5.69 1.88 -5.46
CA CYS A 56 -5.86 1.53 -6.86
C CYS A 56 -6.84 0.34 -6.97
N PRO A 57 -7.94 0.46 -7.74
CA PRO A 57 -8.93 -0.62 -7.86
C PRO A 57 -8.39 -1.81 -8.66
N VAL A 58 -7.30 -1.64 -9.42
CA VAL A 58 -6.72 -2.68 -10.28
C VAL A 58 -5.86 -3.65 -9.47
N CYS A 59 -5.00 -3.14 -8.58
CA CYS A 59 -4.15 -3.95 -7.71
C CYS A 59 -4.62 -3.98 -6.25
N ASP A 60 -5.82 -3.45 -5.96
CA ASP A 60 -6.36 -3.35 -4.60
C ASP A 60 -5.38 -2.72 -3.58
N GLY A 61 -4.60 -1.72 -4.04
CA GLY A 61 -3.64 -0.98 -3.23
C GLY A 61 -2.28 -1.65 -3.01
N THR A 62 -2.00 -2.84 -3.55
CA THR A 62 -0.69 -3.50 -3.37
C THR A 62 0.41 -2.95 -4.27
N GLY A 63 0.05 -2.25 -5.35
CA GLY A 63 1.00 -1.76 -6.35
C GLY A 63 1.54 -2.85 -7.29
N GLN A 64 1.22 -4.12 -7.04
CA GLN A 64 1.66 -5.28 -7.83
C GLN A 64 0.46 -6.19 -8.15
N ILE A 65 0.53 -6.88 -9.28
CA ILE A 65 -0.46 -7.88 -9.69
C ILE A 65 0.28 -9.20 -9.81
N SER A 66 -0.21 -10.21 -9.10
CA SER A 66 0.30 -11.58 -9.24
C SER A 66 -0.40 -12.24 -10.41
N LEU A 67 0.37 -12.69 -11.40
CA LEU A 67 -0.13 -13.38 -12.57
C LEU A 67 0.12 -14.87 -12.43
N ASP A 68 -0.97 -15.64 -12.45
CA ASP A 68 -0.90 -17.09 -12.62
C ASP A 68 -0.66 -17.39 -14.10
N VAL A 69 0.58 -17.78 -14.40
CA VAL A 69 1.00 -18.17 -15.75
C VAL A 69 1.15 -19.68 -15.77
N GLN A 70 0.35 -20.34 -16.61
CA GLN A 70 0.35 -21.79 -16.70
C GLN A 70 1.78 -22.33 -16.89
N PHE A 71 2.17 -23.30 -16.05
CA PHE A 71 3.48 -23.96 -16.02
C PHE A 71 4.67 -23.13 -15.48
N LEU A 72 4.44 -21.92 -15.00
CA LEU A 72 5.43 -21.08 -14.33
C LEU A 72 5.00 -20.78 -12.89
N PRO A 73 5.95 -20.53 -11.97
CA PRO A 73 5.62 -19.95 -10.67
C PRO A 73 4.99 -18.57 -10.84
N ASP A 74 4.15 -18.17 -9.89
CA ASP A 74 3.47 -16.87 -9.90
C ASP A 74 4.47 -15.72 -10.13
N VAL A 75 4.14 -14.84 -11.06
CA VAL A 75 4.97 -13.69 -11.41
C VAL A 75 4.30 -12.42 -10.94
N ASP A 76 4.97 -11.68 -10.05
CA ASP A 76 4.52 -10.36 -9.62
C ASP A 76 4.99 -9.29 -10.60
N VAL A 77 4.03 -8.61 -11.22
CA VAL A 77 4.30 -7.47 -12.12
C VAL A 77 3.84 -6.15 -11.51
N PRO A 78 4.54 -5.03 -11.77
CA PRO A 78 4.11 -3.72 -11.32
C PRO A 78 2.74 -3.38 -11.95
N CYS A 79 1.85 -2.82 -11.13
CA CYS A 79 0.53 -2.41 -11.59
C CYS A 79 0.66 -1.26 -12.60
N GLN A 80 0.18 -1.45 -13.82
CA GLN A 80 0.26 -0.42 -14.87
C GLN A 80 -0.54 0.86 -14.57
N ALA A 81 -1.41 0.83 -13.57
CA ALA A 81 -2.23 1.97 -13.16
C ALA A 81 -1.50 2.94 -12.19
N THR A 82 -0.36 2.54 -11.60
CA THR A 82 0.32 3.34 -10.56
C THR A 82 1.02 4.59 -11.10
N ASP A 83 1.21 4.71 -12.42
CA ASP A 83 1.82 5.88 -13.06
C ASP A 83 0.88 7.10 -13.18
N ARG A 84 -0.37 6.99 -12.73
CA ARG A 84 -1.32 8.10 -12.76
C ARG A 84 -1.19 8.97 -11.51
N VAL A 85 -0.34 9.99 -11.60
CA VAL A 85 -0.15 11.23 -10.80
C VAL A 85 -1.35 11.68 -9.93
N ARG A 86 -1.77 10.87 -8.97
CA ARG A 86 -2.79 11.19 -7.96
C ARG A 86 -2.23 10.89 -6.58
N PRO A 87 -2.78 11.50 -5.50
CA PRO A 87 -2.44 11.11 -4.15
C PRO A 87 -2.89 9.65 -3.98
N HIS A 88 -1.96 8.72 -4.17
CA HIS A 88 -2.23 7.31 -4.01
C HIS A 88 -2.38 7.01 -2.53
N ALA A 89 -3.20 6.01 -2.24
CA ALA A 89 -3.19 5.42 -0.92
C ALA A 89 -1.78 4.91 -0.57
N ILE A 90 -1.35 5.23 0.64
CA ILE A 90 -0.06 4.94 1.26
C ILE A 90 -0.23 4.09 2.49
#